data_AF-A0A7G6ZCL7-F1
#
_entry.id   AF-A0A7G6ZCL7-F1
#
_cell.length_a   1.000
_cell.length_b   1.000
_cell.length_c   1.000
_cell.angle_alpha   90.00
_cell.angle_beta   90.00
_cell.angle_gamma   90.00
#
_symmetry.space_group_name_H-M   'P 1'
#
loop_
_entity.id
_entity.type
_entity.pdbx_description
1 polymer ?
#
loop_
_entity_poly.entity_id
_entity_poly.type
_entity_poly.pdbx_seq_one_letter_code
_entity_poly.pdbx_strand_id
1 'polypeptide(L)'
;MPVRERLRAAGARSWYIGAASGLVWQSILVVSVVSLDLPVLSKVLGLLLLAVLYAVFLLLGPVIWNESVRVRLMAIGAFWAASCLLFPLIGPIAIWMWLLVVSLAAFTNLPPRLAVGISVLVILVQVAVGASVAFIIGLLFAPVVTAVTAATLIGLGLISRSNLSLRVANEEIARLAVVEERARFSRDLHDVLGHSLTVVTMKSELARRLVTIDPAKAELEIADIERLTRSALADLRLAVSNYRETTVDAELVAAKTALAAAGIQSHLPESVPAIDPRQQGVFAWVLREGVTNVIRHSGATACWVTIDHRSLTVADDGRGPGATLTDAAVPGNGLRGLRERSAAAAAQLLVGQSPQGGFQLVVRGAA
;
A
#
# COMPACT_ATOMS: atom_id res chain seq x y z
N MET A 1 -16.50 -21.83 21.40
CA MET A 1 -16.52 -20.48 21.98
C MET A 1 -17.86 -20.24 22.68
N PRO A 2 -17.89 -20.04 24.00
CA PRO A 2 -19.10 -19.77 24.77
C PRO A 2 -19.81 -18.49 24.29
N VAL A 3 -21.14 -18.46 24.40
CA VAL A 3 -21.99 -17.36 23.90
C VAL A 3 -21.56 -15.99 24.44
N ARG A 4 -21.14 -15.92 25.71
CA ARG A 4 -20.65 -14.68 26.34
C ARG A 4 -19.44 -14.08 25.65
N GLU A 5 -18.54 -14.90 25.12
CA GLU A 5 -17.35 -14.43 24.40
C GLU A 5 -17.69 -13.94 22.99
N ARG A 6 -18.64 -14.60 22.31
CA ARG A 6 -19.12 -14.17 20.99
C ARG A 6 -19.75 -12.78 21.02
N LEU A 7 -20.52 -12.49 22.08
CA LEU A 7 -21.16 -11.19 22.30
C LEU A 7 -20.15 -10.06 22.58
N ARG A 8 -18.93 -10.39 23.02
CA ARG A 8 -17.88 -9.41 23.35
C ARG A 8 -16.78 -9.30 22.30
N ALA A 9 -16.85 -10.09 21.23
CA ALA A 9 -15.87 -10.07 20.16
C ALA A 9 -15.77 -8.71 19.46
N ALA A 10 -14.61 -8.37 18.89
CA ALA A 10 -14.41 -7.10 18.19
C ALA A 10 -15.45 -6.86 17.08
N GLY A 11 -15.82 -7.90 16.34
CA GLY A 11 -16.89 -7.84 15.32
C GLY A 11 -18.29 -7.59 15.88
N ALA A 12 -18.55 -7.94 17.14
CA ALA A 12 -19.83 -7.67 17.80
C ALA A 12 -20.04 -6.18 18.05
N ARG A 13 -18.97 -5.42 18.36
CA ARG A 13 -19.05 -3.96 18.55
C ARG A 13 -19.50 -3.23 17.28
N SER A 14 -18.90 -3.56 16.14
CA SER A 14 -19.30 -2.98 14.85
C SER A 14 -20.73 -3.34 14.48
N TRP A 15 -21.18 -4.55 14.83
CA TRP A 15 -22.58 -4.94 14.65
C TRP A 15 -23.53 -4.16 15.53
N TYR A 16 -23.25 -4.01 16.83
CA TYR A 16 -24.14 -3.25 17.71
C TYR A 16 -24.32 -1.81 17.23
N ILE A 17 -23.27 -1.20 16.69
CA ILE A 17 -23.37 0.15 16.09
C ILE A 17 -24.29 0.15 14.87
N GLY A 18 -24.10 -0.79 13.92
CA GLY A 18 -24.93 -0.89 12.72
C GLY A 18 -26.37 -1.34 12.99
N ALA A 19 -26.56 -2.22 13.96
CA ALA A 19 -27.88 -2.69 14.38
C ALA A 19 -28.63 -1.60 15.14
N ALA A 20 -27.95 -0.83 16.00
CA ALA A 20 -28.54 0.32 16.68
C ALA A 20 -28.97 1.41 15.69
N SER A 21 -28.17 1.70 14.65
CA SER A 21 -28.59 2.67 13.61
C SER A 21 -29.81 2.17 12.83
N GLY A 22 -29.91 0.87 12.54
CA GLY A 22 -31.12 0.28 11.98
C GLY A 22 -32.35 0.39 12.89
N LEU A 23 -32.16 0.25 14.20
CA LEU A 23 -33.23 0.42 15.19
C LEU A 23 -33.70 1.87 15.36
N VAL A 24 -32.87 2.88 15.03
CA VAL A 24 -33.31 4.28 15.00
C VAL A 24 -34.47 4.44 14.02
N TRP A 25 -34.41 3.82 12.84
CA TRP A 25 -35.52 3.84 11.88
C TRP A 25 -36.77 3.12 12.39
N GLN A 26 -36.60 2.11 13.24
CA GLN A 26 -37.69 1.38 13.87
C GLN A 26 -38.43 2.19 14.95
N SER A 27 -37.89 3.33 15.39
CA SER A 27 -38.64 4.28 16.24
C SER A 27 -39.92 4.78 15.57
N ILE A 28 -39.94 4.89 14.24
CA ILE A 28 -41.13 5.26 13.46
C ILE A 28 -42.24 4.23 13.65
N LEU A 29 -41.90 2.94 13.70
CA LEU A 29 -42.87 1.87 13.95
C LEU A 29 -43.45 1.97 15.36
N VAL A 30 -42.61 2.26 16.36
CA VAL A 30 -43.05 2.50 17.75
C VAL A 30 -44.02 3.67 17.82
N VAL A 31 -43.69 4.81 17.22
CA VAL A 31 -44.59 5.98 17.15
C VAL A 31 -45.90 5.61 16.47
N SER A 32 -45.85 4.87 15.36
CA SER A 32 -47.04 4.47 14.62
C SER A 32 -47.97 3.59 15.46
N VAL A 33 -47.43 2.63 16.24
CA VAL A 33 -48.24 1.79 17.15
C VAL A 33 -48.95 2.63 18.22
N VAL A 34 -48.29 3.67 18.75
CA VAL A 34 -48.90 4.57 19.73
C VAL A 34 -49.99 5.42 19.11
N SER A 35 -49.79 5.90 17.88
CA SER A 35 -50.72 6.78 17.15
C SER A 35 -51.94 6.08 16.56
N LEU A 36 -51.89 4.76 16.34
CA LEU A 36 -53.02 4.00 15.80
C LEU A 36 -54.20 3.93 16.78
N ASP A 37 -55.43 3.90 16.26
CA ASP A 37 -56.62 3.70 17.07
C ASP A 37 -56.81 2.19 17.35
N LEU A 38 -56.05 1.70 18.33
CA LEU A 38 -56.04 0.29 18.76
C LEU A 38 -56.40 0.19 20.24
N PRO A 39 -56.98 -0.94 20.69
CA PRO A 39 -57.16 -1.22 22.10
C PRO A 39 -55.84 -1.08 22.88
N VAL A 40 -55.90 -0.50 24.08
CA VAL A 40 -54.72 -0.25 24.93
C VAL A 40 -53.92 -1.53 25.18
N LEU A 41 -54.61 -2.65 25.40
CA LEU A 41 -53.96 -3.96 25.58
C LEU A 41 -53.12 -4.37 24.37
N SER A 42 -53.64 -4.20 23.15
CA SER A 42 -52.93 -4.52 21.91
C SER A 42 -51.71 -3.65 21.71
N LYS A 43 -51.78 -2.35 22.06
CA LYS A 43 -50.64 -1.44 22.04
C LYS A 43 -49.54 -1.89 23.01
N VAL A 44 -49.91 -2.19 24.26
CA VAL A 44 -48.95 -2.62 25.29
C VAL A 44 -48.28 -3.93 24.90
N LEU A 45 -49.06 -4.94 24.50
CA LEU A 45 -48.53 -6.23 24.08
C LEU A 45 -47.67 -6.11 22.80
N GLY A 46 -48.10 -5.29 21.84
CA GLY A 46 -47.35 -5.03 20.62
C GLY A 46 -46.00 -4.37 20.89
N LEU A 47 -45.96 -3.35 21.75
CA LEU A 47 -44.73 -2.67 22.15
C LEU A 47 -43.78 -3.58 22.94
N LEU A 48 -44.31 -4.42 23.85
CA LEU A 48 -43.51 -5.40 24.57
C LEU A 48 -42.89 -6.43 23.61
N LEU A 49 -43.67 -6.95 22.66
CA LEU A 49 -43.17 -7.89 21.67
C LEU A 49 -42.14 -7.25 20.74
N LEU A 50 -42.35 -5.99 20.32
CA LEU A 50 -41.35 -5.23 19.55
C LEU A 50 -40.04 -5.08 20.34
N ALA A 51 -40.10 -4.70 21.61
CA ALA A 51 -38.91 -4.58 22.46
C ALA A 51 -38.14 -5.91 22.56
N VAL A 52 -38.85 -7.04 22.73
CA VAL A 52 -38.25 -8.37 22.74
C VAL A 52 -37.60 -8.68 21.39
N LEU A 53 -38.28 -8.44 20.26
CA LEU A 53 -37.74 -8.70 18.94
C LEU A 53 -36.53 -7.81 18.60
N TYR A 54 -36.50 -6.56 19.04
CA TYR A 54 -35.33 -5.69 18.89
C TYR A 54 -34.14 -6.18 19.72
N ALA A 55 -34.38 -6.63 20.96
CA ALA A 55 -33.35 -7.26 21.78
C ALA A 55 -32.82 -8.56 21.14
N VAL A 56 -33.71 -9.40 20.62
CA VAL A 56 -33.34 -10.61 19.88
C VAL A 56 -32.51 -10.23 18.66
N PHE A 57 -32.95 -9.27 17.84
CA PHE A 57 -32.20 -8.81 16.67
C PHE A 57 -30.77 -8.40 17.02
N LEU A 58 -30.59 -7.58 18.06
CA LEU A 58 -29.28 -7.13 18.52
C LEU A 58 -28.37 -8.30 18.91
N LEU A 59 -28.91 -9.30 19.61
CA LEU A 59 -28.13 -10.43 20.12
C LEU A 59 -27.92 -11.53 19.07
N LEU A 60 -28.85 -11.68 18.12
CA LEU A 60 -28.91 -12.82 17.23
C LEU A 60 -27.74 -12.85 16.24
N GLY A 61 -27.37 -11.71 15.67
CA GLY A 61 -26.26 -11.60 14.71
C GLY A 61 -24.94 -12.22 15.23
N PRO A 62 -24.38 -11.73 16.35
CA PRO A 62 -23.15 -12.27 16.93
C PRO A 62 -23.23 -13.73 17.35
N VAL A 63 -24.40 -14.20 17.75
CA VAL A 63 -24.61 -15.60 18.15
C VAL A 63 -24.48 -16.53 16.95
N ILE A 64 -25.01 -16.16 15.79
CA ILE A 64 -25.14 -17.06 14.63
C ILE A 64 -24.04 -16.92 13.56
N TRP A 65 -23.14 -15.93 13.64
CA TRP A 65 -22.10 -15.72 12.61
C TRP A 65 -21.20 -16.93 12.36
N ASN A 66 -20.81 -17.62 13.43
CA ASN A 66 -19.89 -18.75 13.36
C ASN A 66 -20.63 -20.09 13.22
N GLU A 67 -21.95 -20.05 13.07
CA GLU A 67 -22.76 -21.26 12.93
C GLU A 67 -22.91 -21.68 11.47
N SER A 68 -23.27 -22.96 11.29
CA SER A 68 -23.54 -23.51 9.96
C SER A 68 -24.62 -22.71 9.22
N VAL A 69 -24.58 -22.74 7.88
CA VAL A 69 -25.59 -22.05 7.04
C VAL A 69 -27.01 -22.48 7.42
N ARG A 70 -27.22 -23.76 7.75
CA ARG A 70 -28.53 -24.27 8.18
C ARG A 70 -29.02 -23.60 9.46
N VAL A 71 -28.16 -23.48 10.47
CA VAL A 71 -28.51 -22.83 11.75
C VAL A 71 -28.82 -21.35 11.54
N ARG A 72 -28.07 -20.66 10.70
CA ARG A 72 -28.35 -19.26 10.33
C ARG A 72 -29.71 -19.11 9.65
N LEU A 73 -30.03 -19.98 8.68
CA LEU A 73 -31.33 -19.96 8.00
C LEU A 73 -32.49 -20.27 8.97
N MET A 74 -32.32 -21.26 9.86
CA MET A 74 -33.33 -21.57 10.88
C MET A 74 -33.54 -20.41 11.85
N ALA A 75 -32.46 -19.75 12.29
CA ALA A 75 -32.55 -18.59 13.18
C ALA A 75 -33.24 -17.39 12.52
N ILE A 76 -32.89 -17.08 11.26
CA ILE A 76 -33.53 -16.00 10.49
C ILE A 76 -35.01 -16.33 10.24
N GLY A 77 -35.32 -17.58 9.87
CA GLY A 77 -36.69 -18.04 9.67
C GLY A 77 -37.52 -18.00 10.96
N ALA A 78 -36.95 -18.41 12.10
CA ALA A 78 -37.60 -18.33 13.40
C ALA A 78 -37.84 -16.88 13.84
N PHE A 79 -36.87 -15.99 13.60
CA PHE A 79 -37.03 -14.56 13.86
C PHE A 79 -38.14 -13.94 12.99
N TRP A 80 -38.17 -14.30 11.71
CA TRP A 80 -39.22 -13.85 10.80
C TRP A 80 -40.61 -14.37 11.22
N ALA A 81 -40.72 -15.66 11.54
CA ALA A 81 -41.95 -16.27 12.04
C ALA A 81 -42.43 -15.62 13.36
N ALA A 82 -41.52 -15.36 14.30
CA ALA A 82 -41.84 -14.65 15.54
C ALA A 82 -42.34 -13.22 15.28
N SER A 83 -41.78 -12.52 14.29
CA SER A 83 -42.26 -11.19 13.89
C SER A 83 -43.68 -11.20 13.32
N CYS A 84 -44.16 -12.32 12.77
CA CYS A 84 -45.54 -12.44 12.30
C CYS A 84 -46.57 -12.41 13.45
N LEU A 85 -46.16 -12.69 14.69
CA LEU A 85 -47.03 -12.59 15.88
C LEU A 85 -47.45 -11.14 16.19
N LEU A 86 -46.81 -10.15 15.55
CA LEU A 86 -47.21 -8.74 15.64
C LEU A 86 -48.49 -8.43 14.84
N PHE A 87 -48.81 -9.18 13.79
CA PHE A 87 -49.99 -8.92 12.95
C PHE A 87 -51.32 -8.85 13.72
N PRO A 88 -51.65 -9.80 14.62
CA PRO A 88 -52.89 -9.70 15.40
C PRO A 88 -52.89 -8.55 16.42
N LEU A 89 -51.73 -8.00 16.78
CA LEU A 89 -51.60 -6.96 17.81
C LEU A 89 -51.62 -5.54 17.21
N ILE A 90 -50.85 -5.33 16.15
CA ILE A 90 -50.63 -4.00 15.55
C ILE A 90 -51.06 -3.93 14.08
N GLY A 91 -51.57 -5.03 13.53
CA GLY A 91 -52.08 -5.09 12.17
C GLY A 91 -50.99 -5.12 11.08
N PRO A 92 -51.35 -4.73 9.85
CA PRO A 92 -50.47 -4.79 8.67
C PRO A 92 -49.18 -3.96 8.80
N ILE A 93 -49.15 -2.96 9.68
CA ILE A 93 -47.95 -2.11 9.88
C ILE A 93 -46.74 -2.92 10.38
N ALA A 94 -46.96 -4.12 10.92
CA ALA A 94 -45.92 -5.07 11.30
C ALA A 94 -44.94 -5.41 10.16
N ILE A 95 -45.30 -5.21 8.88
CA ILE A 95 -44.40 -5.51 7.75
C ILE A 95 -43.07 -4.74 7.78
N TRP A 96 -43.05 -3.57 8.44
CA TRP A 96 -41.85 -2.75 8.60
C TRP A 96 -40.79 -3.42 9.48
N MET A 97 -41.20 -4.40 10.29
CA MET A 97 -40.30 -5.24 11.08
C MET A 97 -39.41 -6.13 10.20
N TRP A 98 -39.89 -6.50 9.01
CA TRP A 98 -39.17 -7.42 8.12
C TRP A 98 -37.96 -6.80 7.44
N LEU A 99 -37.78 -5.48 7.56
CA LEU A 99 -36.52 -4.80 7.24
C LEU A 99 -35.35 -5.39 8.06
N LEU A 100 -35.60 -5.78 9.31
CA LEU A 100 -34.59 -6.39 10.17
C LEU A 100 -34.24 -7.82 9.75
N VAL A 101 -35.17 -8.55 9.12
CA VAL A 101 -34.94 -9.89 8.56
C VAL A 101 -33.92 -9.81 7.43
N VAL A 102 -34.11 -8.86 6.51
CA VAL A 102 -33.20 -8.60 5.39
C VAL A 102 -31.83 -8.13 5.89
N SER A 103 -31.81 -7.26 6.90
CA SER A 103 -30.58 -6.81 7.53
C SER A 103 -29.81 -8.00 8.13
N LEU A 104 -30.49 -8.89 8.87
CA LEU A 104 -29.89 -10.08 9.44
C LEU A 104 -29.35 -11.03 8.36
N ALA A 105 -30.07 -11.21 7.25
CA ALA A 105 -29.62 -12.03 6.13
C ALA A 105 -28.35 -11.47 5.46
N ALA A 106 -28.25 -10.14 5.32
CA ALA A 106 -27.09 -9.48 4.73
C ALA A 106 -25.85 -9.51 5.65
N PHE A 107 -26.02 -9.27 6.96
CA PHE A 107 -24.91 -9.15 7.91
C PHE A 107 -24.41 -10.49 8.48
N THR A 108 -25.14 -11.60 8.29
CA THR A 108 -24.75 -12.90 8.86
C THR A 108 -23.83 -13.75 7.96
N ASN A 109 -23.15 -13.12 7.00
CA ASN A 109 -22.23 -13.77 6.07
C ASN A 109 -22.87 -14.94 5.29
N LEU A 110 -24.16 -14.88 4.99
CA LEU A 110 -24.78 -15.87 4.11
C LEU A 110 -24.17 -15.79 2.70
N PRO A 111 -24.20 -16.90 1.93
CA PRO A 111 -23.97 -16.85 0.50
C PRO A 111 -24.89 -15.80 -0.15
N PRO A 112 -24.37 -14.90 -1.02
CA PRO A 112 -25.15 -13.81 -1.59
C PRO A 112 -26.46 -14.28 -2.24
N ARG A 113 -26.42 -15.43 -2.94
CA ARG A 113 -27.61 -16.05 -3.53
C ARG A 113 -28.74 -16.33 -2.54
N LEU A 114 -28.41 -16.75 -1.31
CA LEU A 114 -29.39 -17.04 -0.27
C LEU A 114 -29.92 -15.76 0.36
N ALA A 115 -29.05 -14.77 0.60
CA ALA A 115 -29.46 -13.46 1.11
C ALA A 115 -30.40 -12.74 0.13
N VAL A 116 -30.10 -12.81 -1.17
CA VAL A 116 -30.99 -12.30 -2.24
C VAL A 116 -32.31 -13.07 -2.24
N GLY A 117 -32.29 -14.41 -2.19
CA GLY A 117 -33.51 -15.22 -2.13
C GLY A 117 -34.42 -14.89 -0.95
N ILE A 118 -33.86 -14.73 0.26
CA ILE A 118 -34.60 -14.30 1.45
C ILE A 118 -35.18 -12.90 1.24
N SER A 119 -34.39 -11.96 0.71
CA SER A 119 -34.85 -10.59 0.46
C SER A 119 -36.02 -10.55 -0.53
N VAL A 120 -35.92 -11.28 -1.64
CA VAL A 120 -36.99 -11.42 -2.64
C VAL A 120 -38.24 -12.02 -2.02
N LEU A 121 -38.08 -13.08 -1.21
CA LEU A 121 -39.20 -13.72 -0.55
C LEU A 121 -39.91 -12.76 0.43
N VAL A 122 -39.16 -12.03 1.25
CA VAL A 122 -39.72 -11.01 2.17
C VAL A 122 -40.47 -9.94 1.39
N ILE A 123 -39.89 -9.43 0.29
CA ILE A 123 -40.52 -8.41 -0.57
C ILE A 123 -41.84 -8.93 -1.17
N LEU A 124 -41.87 -10.16 -1.68
CA LEU A 124 -43.09 -10.77 -2.22
C LEU A 124 -44.19 -10.87 -1.16
N VAL A 125 -43.84 -11.27 0.07
CA VAL A 125 -44.81 -11.31 1.17
C VAL A 125 -45.27 -9.92 1.57
N GLN A 126 -44.39 -8.90 1.59
CA GLN A 126 -44.80 -7.51 1.83
C GLN A 126 -45.77 -7.00 0.78
N VAL A 127 -45.55 -7.32 -0.50
CA VAL A 127 -46.46 -6.96 -1.59
C VAL A 127 -47.81 -7.65 -1.43
N ALA A 128 -47.82 -8.94 -1.08
CA ALA A 128 -49.07 -9.68 -0.84
C ALA A 128 -49.87 -9.11 0.34
N VAL A 129 -49.20 -8.79 1.44
CA VAL A 129 -49.83 -8.12 2.61
C VAL A 129 -50.34 -6.73 2.20
N GLY A 130 -49.54 -5.93 1.50
CA GLY A 130 -49.94 -4.60 1.04
C GLY A 130 -51.17 -4.63 0.13
N ALA A 131 -51.23 -5.61 -0.78
CA ALA A 131 -52.38 -5.83 -1.66
C ALA A 131 -53.65 -6.21 -0.88
N SER A 132 -53.53 -7.03 0.17
CA SER A 132 -54.68 -7.43 1.01
C SER A 132 -55.34 -6.26 1.75
N VAL A 133 -54.65 -5.13 1.90
CA VAL A 133 -55.14 -3.92 2.56
C VAL A 133 -55.17 -2.70 1.64
N ALA A 134 -55.25 -2.94 0.32
CA ALA A 134 -55.37 -1.91 -0.71
C ALA A 134 -54.29 -0.81 -0.63
N PHE A 135 -53.07 -1.15 -0.19
CA PHE A 135 -51.92 -0.25 -0.14
C PHE A 135 -52.20 1.09 0.55
N ILE A 136 -52.72 1.08 1.78
CA ILE A 136 -52.74 2.28 2.66
C ILE A 136 -51.37 2.96 2.58
N ILE A 137 -51.34 4.27 2.32
CA ILE A 137 -50.20 5.09 1.81
C ILE A 137 -48.81 4.67 2.35
N GLY A 138 -48.69 4.34 3.64
CA GLY A 138 -47.43 3.90 4.25
C GLY A 138 -46.94 2.50 3.82
N LEU A 139 -47.84 1.55 3.52
CA LEU A 139 -47.47 0.16 3.19
C LEU A 139 -46.92 -0.02 1.76
N LEU A 140 -47.24 0.90 0.84
CA LEU A 140 -46.77 0.84 -0.55
C LEU A 140 -45.24 0.99 -0.65
N PHE A 141 -44.63 1.74 0.26
CA PHE A 141 -43.19 2.00 0.24
C PHE A 141 -42.34 0.90 0.88
N ALA A 142 -42.93 0.04 1.73
CA ALA A 142 -42.17 -0.98 2.46
C ALA A 142 -41.40 -1.97 1.56
N PRO A 143 -41.98 -2.52 0.46
CA PRO A 143 -41.24 -3.35 -0.50
C PRO A 143 -40.06 -2.61 -1.13
N VAL A 144 -40.23 -1.34 -1.50
CA VAL A 144 -39.18 -0.53 -2.15
C VAL A 144 -38.04 -0.24 -1.18
N VAL A 145 -38.37 0.21 0.04
CA VAL A 145 -37.37 0.46 1.09
C VAL A 145 -36.60 -0.81 1.43
N THR A 146 -37.30 -1.94 1.52
CA THR A 146 -36.69 -3.25 1.77
C THR A 146 -35.75 -3.66 0.63
N ALA A 147 -36.15 -3.47 -0.63
CA ALA A 147 -35.32 -3.75 -1.81
C ALA A 147 -34.05 -2.89 -1.84
N VAL A 148 -34.16 -1.58 -1.63
CA VAL A 148 -33.02 -0.65 -1.61
C VAL A 148 -32.06 -0.99 -0.47
N THR A 149 -32.60 -1.30 0.71
CA THR A 149 -31.79 -1.67 1.88
C THR A 149 -31.09 -3.01 1.66
N ALA A 150 -31.78 -4.01 1.12
CA ALA A 150 -31.19 -5.30 0.75
C ALA A 150 -30.03 -5.12 -0.23
N ALA A 151 -30.27 -4.39 -1.33
CA ALA A 151 -29.29 -4.15 -2.37
C ALA A 151 -28.05 -3.44 -1.83
N THR A 152 -28.25 -2.40 -1.01
CA THR A 152 -27.16 -1.63 -0.40
C THR A 152 -26.32 -2.48 0.53
N LEU A 153 -26.95 -3.23 1.45
CA LEU A 153 -26.24 -4.05 2.43
C LEU A 153 -25.49 -5.22 1.78
N ILE A 154 -26.12 -5.92 0.84
CA ILE A 154 -25.49 -7.01 0.10
C ILE A 154 -24.34 -6.47 -0.76
N GLY A 155 -24.57 -5.35 -1.46
CA GLY A 155 -23.57 -4.69 -2.30
C GLY A 155 -22.33 -4.26 -1.50
N LEU A 156 -22.51 -3.60 -0.35
CA LEU A 156 -21.41 -3.24 0.55
C LEU A 156 -20.64 -4.47 1.03
N GLY A 157 -21.32 -5.57 1.32
CA GLY A 157 -20.69 -6.84 1.69
C GLY A 157 -19.82 -7.42 0.57
N LEU A 158 -20.30 -7.38 -0.68
CA LEU A 158 -19.55 -7.85 -1.86
C LEU A 158 -18.32 -6.97 -2.13
N ILE A 159 -18.49 -5.65 -2.08
CA ILE A 159 -17.39 -4.68 -2.26
C ILE A 159 -16.32 -4.88 -1.19
N SER A 160 -16.72 -5.04 0.08
CA SER A 160 -15.79 -5.25 1.20
C SER A 160 -14.96 -6.54 1.03
N ARG A 161 -15.60 -7.63 0.60
CA ARG A 161 -14.90 -8.91 0.32
C ARG A 161 -13.94 -8.80 -0.85
N SER A 162 -14.36 -8.11 -1.91
CA SER A 162 -13.50 -7.85 -3.09
C SER A 162 -12.28 -7.04 -2.68
N ASN A 163 -12.48 -5.94 -1.94
CA ASN A 163 -11.41 -5.08 -1.45
C ASN A 163 -10.41 -5.84 -0.55
N LEU A 164 -10.90 -6.72 0.32
CA LEU A 164 -10.01 -7.54 1.15
C LEU A 164 -9.18 -8.51 0.29
N SER A 165 -9.82 -9.17 -0.68
CA SER A 165 -9.14 -10.10 -1.59
C SER A 165 -8.08 -9.37 -2.43
N LEU A 166 -8.39 -8.16 -2.90
CA LEU A 166 -7.47 -7.32 -3.64
C LEU A 166 -6.27 -6.89 -2.78
N ARG A 167 -6.49 -6.53 -1.51
CA ARG A 167 -5.40 -6.18 -0.58
C ARG A 167 -4.45 -7.35 -0.37
N VAL A 168 -4.99 -8.54 -0.08
CA VAL A 168 -4.20 -9.77 0.09
C VAL A 168 -3.40 -10.08 -1.19
N ALA A 169 -4.03 -9.94 -2.36
CA ALA A 169 -3.35 -10.17 -3.64
C ALA A 169 -2.22 -9.15 -3.89
N ASN A 170 -2.44 -7.87 -3.58
CA ASN A 170 -1.43 -6.82 -3.73
C ASN A 170 -0.25 -7.03 -2.77
N GLU A 171 -0.51 -7.47 -1.53
CA GLU A 171 0.54 -7.81 -0.57
C GLU A 171 1.39 -8.99 -1.09
N GLU A 172 0.76 -10.01 -1.69
CA GLU A 172 1.50 -11.13 -2.27
C GLU A 172 2.29 -10.73 -3.52
N ILE A 173 1.74 -9.87 -4.39
CA ILE A 173 2.49 -9.31 -5.53
C ILE A 173 3.71 -8.54 -5.05
N ALA A 174 3.57 -7.68 -4.04
CA ALA A 174 4.69 -6.93 -3.48
C ALA A 174 5.78 -7.85 -2.91
N ARG A 175 5.37 -8.92 -2.21
CA ARG A 175 6.29 -9.94 -1.69
C ARG A 175 7.01 -10.69 -2.80
N LEU A 176 6.30 -11.11 -3.84
CA LEU A 176 6.88 -11.79 -5.00
C LEU A 176 7.85 -10.90 -5.76
N ALA A 177 7.51 -9.62 -5.94
CA ALA A 177 8.41 -8.64 -6.57
C ALA A 177 9.74 -8.52 -5.81
N VAL A 178 9.71 -8.46 -4.47
CA VAL A 178 10.94 -8.43 -3.64
C VAL A 178 11.76 -9.71 -3.81
N VAL A 179 11.12 -10.88 -3.87
CA VAL A 179 11.80 -12.17 -4.06
C VAL A 179 12.44 -12.27 -5.44
N GLU A 180 11.70 -11.89 -6.48
CA GLU A 180 12.18 -11.88 -7.87
C GLU A 180 13.36 -10.93 -8.03
N GLU A 181 13.28 -9.76 -7.42
CA GLU A 181 14.34 -8.75 -7.48
C GLU A 181 15.61 -9.21 -6.73
N ARG A 182 15.46 -9.87 -5.58
CA ARG A 182 16.59 -10.54 -4.89
C ARG A 182 17.20 -11.68 -5.72
N ALA A 183 16.38 -12.47 -6.41
CA ALA A 183 16.86 -13.56 -7.26
C ALA A 183 17.61 -13.02 -8.48
N ARG A 184 17.12 -11.95 -9.10
CA ARG A 184 17.81 -11.22 -10.17
C ARG A 184 19.15 -10.68 -9.68
N PHE A 185 19.16 -9.98 -8.56
CA PHE A 185 20.38 -9.47 -7.93
C PHE A 185 21.41 -10.57 -7.65
N SER A 186 20.99 -11.70 -7.09
CA SER A 186 21.90 -12.82 -6.85
C SER A 186 22.48 -13.40 -8.14
N ARG A 187 21.73 -13.40 -9.24
CA ARG A 187 22.20 -13.89 -10.54
C ARG A 187 23.22 -12.92 -11.14
N ASP A 188 22.91 -11.63 -11.16
CA ASP A 188 23.82 -10.60 -11.67
C ASP A 188 25.13 -10.56 -10.88
N LEU A 189 25.07 -10.70 -9.56
CA LEU A 189 26.27 -10.85 -8.73
C LEU A 189 27.06 -12.11 -9.07
N HIS A 190 26.38 -13.25 -9.28
CA HIS A 190 27.04 -14.50 -9.61
C HIS A 190 27.71 -14.44 -10.99
N ASP A 191 27.09 -13.79 -11.98
CA ASP A 191 27.64 -13.69 -13.33
C ASP A 191 28.93 -12.83 -13.34
N VAL A 192 28.93 -11.70 -12.63
CA VAL A 192 30.11 -10.83 -12.49
C VAL A 192 31.24 -11.52 -11.73
N LEU A 193 30.92 -12.20 -10.62
CA LEU A 193 31.92 -12.89 -9.79
C LEU A 193 32.45 -14.17 -10.45
N GLY A 194 31.56 -14.98 -11.03
CA GLY A 194 31.88 -16.30 -11.56
C GLY A 194 32.85 -16.24 -12.72
N HIS A 195 32.67 -15.29 -13.65
CA HIS A 195 33.59 -15.11 -14.77
C HIS A 195 34.98 -14.70 -14.29
N SER A 196 35.06 -13.69 -13.42
CA SER A 196 36.33 -13.15 -12.90
C SER A 196 37.11 -14.20 -12.10
N LEU A 197 36.44 -14.95 -11.22
CA LEU A 197 37.06 -16.01 -10.42
C LEU A 197 37.57 -17.18 -11.27
N THR A 198 36.87 -17.52 -12.35
CA THR A 198 37.31 -18.58 -13.29
C THR A 198 38.62 -18.17 -13.97
N VAL A 199 38.72 -16.93 -14.47
CA VAL A 199 39.93 -16.41 -15.10
C VAL A 199 41.09 -16.32 -14.11
N VAL A 200 40.84 -15.84 -12.89
CA VAL A 200 41.84 -15.80 -11.81
C VAL A 200 42.36 -17.20 -11.50
N THR A 201 41.47 -18.20 -11.43
CA THR A 201 41.88 -19.59 -11.18
C THR A 201 42.77 -20.12 -12.30
N MET A 202 42.39 -19.94 -13.56
CA MET A 202 43.19 -20.39 -14.72
C MET A 202 44.56 -19.71 -14.78
N LYS A 203 44.62 -18.39 -14.58
CA LYS A 203 45.90 -17.65 -14.55
C LYS A 203 46.77 -18.06 -13.36
N SER A 204 46.18 -18.35 -12.21
CA SER A 204 46.91 -18.85 -11.03
C SER A 204 47.56 -20.21 -11.29
N GLU A 205 46.86 -21.10 -12.00
CA GLU A 205 47.44 -22.39 -12.42
C GLU A 205 48.58 -22.22 -13.43
N LEU A 206 48.43 -21.30 -14.38
CA LEU A 206 49.48 -20.98 -15.36
C LEU A 206 50.72 -20.39 -14.67
N ALA A 207 50.54 -19.39 -13.80
CA ALA A 207 51.61 -18.80 -13.02
C ALA A 207 52.38 -19.87 -12.23
N ARG A 208 51.66 -20.78 -11.54
CA ARG A 208 52.25 -21.90 -10.79
C ARG A 208 53.13 -22.81 -11.66
N ARG A 209 52.73 -23.08 -12.91
CA ARG A 209 53.54 -23.87 -13.85
C ARG A 209 54.76 -23.10 -14.37
N LEU A 210 54.65 -21.78 -14.50
CA LEU A 210 55.71 -20.92 -15.03
C LEU A 210 56.79 -20.58 -14.00
N VAL A 211 56.51 -20.60 -12.69
CA VAL A 211 57.49 -20.23 -11.64
C VAL A 211 58.85 -20.90 -11.80
N THR A 212 58.90 -22.17 -12.22
CA THR A 212 60.16 -22.91 -12.41
C THR A 212 60.71 -22.86 -13.84
N ILE A 213 59.90 -22.47 -14.82
CA ILE A 213 60.24 -22.52 -16.26
C ILE A 213 60.61 -21.12 -16.79
N ASP A 214 59.78 -20.13 -16.48
CA ASP A 214 59.91 -18.74 -16.90
C ASP A 214 59.39 -17.83 -15.76
N PRO A 215 60.27 -17.50 -14.79
CA PRO A 215 59.89 -16.71 -13.62
C PRO A 215 59.38 -15.31 -13.98
N ALA A 216 59.95 -14.68 -15.02
CA ALA A 216 59.55 -13.35 -15.46
C ALA A 216 58.10 -13.36 -16.00
N LYS A 217 57.73 -14.40 -16.75
CA LYS A 217 56.35 -14.56 -17.23
C LYS A 217 55.38 -14.94 -16.12
N ALA A 218 55.83 -15.70 -15.11
CA ALA A 218 55.03 -15.97 -13.92
C ALA A 218 54.70 -14.69 -13.13
N GLU A 219 55.67 -13.78 -13.00
CA GLU A 219 55.48 -12.48 -12.33
C GLU A 219 54.45 -11.60 -13.05
N LEU A 220 54.46 -11.59 -14.38
CA LEU A 220 53.44 -10.91 -15.20
C LEU A 220 52.02 -11.48 -14.97
N GLU A 221 51.87 -12.81 -14.93
CA GLU A 221 50.57 -13.44 -14.67
C GLU A 221 50.06 -13.13 -13.26
N ILE A 222 50.94 -13.07 -12.25
CA ILE A 222 50.59 -12.68 -10.87
C ILE A 222 50.13 -11.21 -10.81
N ALA A 223 50.82 -10.30 -11.49
CA ALA A 223 50.40 -8.90 -11.57
C ALA A 223 49.04 -8.74 -12.28
N ASP A 224 48.77 -9.55 -13.31
CA ASP A 224 47.48 -9.61 -14.00
C ASP A 224 46.35 -10.09 -13.08
N ILE A 225 46.60 -11.14 -12.29
CA ILE A 225 45.66 -11.64 -11.28
C ILE A 225 45.32 -10.54 -10.28
N GLU A 226 46.33 -9.81 -9.78
CA GLU A 226 46.10 -8.72 -8.83
C GLU A 226 45.20 -7.62 -9.42
N ARG A 227 45.47 -7.19 -10.67
CA ARG A 227 44.62 -6.20 -11.36
C ARG A 227 43.19 -6.70 -11.55
N LEU A 228 43.02 -7.93 -12.05
CA LEU A 228 41.70 -8.54 -12.26
C LEU A 228 40.90 -8.62 -10.96
N THR A 229 41.54 -9.04 -9.87
CA THR A 229 40.87 -9.19 -8.57
C THR A 229 40.48 -7.82 -7.99
N ARG A 230 41.35 -6.81 -8.11
CA ARG A 230 41.03 -5.42 -7.70
C ARG A 230 39.88 -4.83 -8.52
N SER A 231 39.84 -5.06 -9.83
CA SER A 231 38.76 -4.60 -10.70
C SER A 231 37.43 -5.28 -10.35
N ALA A 232 37.42 -6.61 -10.22
CA ALA A 232 36.22 -7.36 -9.85
C ALA A 232 35.66 -6.93 -8.49
N LEU A 233 36.53 -6.63 -7.51
CA LEU A 233 36.10 -6.10 -6.22
C LEU A 233 35.50 -4.68 -6.33
N ALA A 234 36.03 -3.83 -7.22
CA ALA A 234 35.47 -2.52 -7.49
C ALA A 234 34.09 -2.62 -8.17
N ASP A 235 33.93 -3.51 -9.15
CA ASP A 235 32.67 -3.76 -9.84
C ASP A 235 31.60 -4.32 -8.89
N LEU A 236 31.99 -5.23 -7.98
CA LEU A 236 31.11 -5.74 -6.92
C LEU A 236 30.68 -4.61 -5.97
N ARG A 237 31.63 -3.76 -5.53
CA ARG A 237 31.32 -2.61 -4.68
C ARG A 237 30.36 -1.64 -5.37
N LEU A 238 30.54 -1.39 -6.66
CA LEU A 238 29.62 -0.57 -7.45
C LEU A 238 28.23 -1.21 -7.54
N ALA A 239 28.14 -2.50 -7.87
CA ALA A 239 26.88 -3.24 -7.95
C ALA A 239 26.12 -3.26 -6.61
N VAL A 240 26.81 -3.41 -5.49
CA VAL A 240 26.21 -3.36 -4.14
C VAL A 240 25.87 -1.93 -3.71
N SER A 241 26.71 -0.94 -4.04
CA SER A 241 26.45 0.48 -3.73
C SER A 241 25.30 1.08 -4.53
N ASN A 242 24.95 0.47 -5.67
CA ASN A 242 23.76 0.80 -6.45
C ASN A 242 22.49 0.20 -5.83
N TYR A 243 22.62 -0.78 -4.93
CA TYR A 243 21.52 -1.58 -4.39
C TYR A 243 21.16 -1.25 -2.93
N ARG A 244 22.06 -0.60 -2.17
CA ARG A 244 21.66 0.05 -0.92
C ARG A 244 20.88 1.32 -1.27
N GLU A 245 19.69 1.48 -0.71
CA GLU A 245 18.97 2.76 -0.70
C GLU A 245 19.97 3.85 -0.28
N THR A 246 20.42 4.60 -1.27
CA THR A 246 21.47 5.56 -1.08
C THR A 246 20.80 6.79 -0.52
N THR A 247 20.87 6.96 0.80
CA THR A 247 20.37 8.15 1.47
C THR A 247 21.34 9.30 1.26
N VAL A 248 20.84 10.51 1.10
CA VAL A 248 21.65 11.73 0.97
C VAL A 248 22.60 11.90 2.17
N ASP A 249 22.16 11.54 3.38
CA ASP A 249 22.99 11.59 4.60
C ASP A 249 24.24 10.73 4.51
N ALA A 250 24.09 9.46 4.10
CA ALA A 250 25.21 8.54 3.94
C ALA A 250 26.20 9.05 2.87
N GLU A 251 25.69 9.60 1.76
CA GLU A 251 26.54 10.15 0.70
C GLU A 251 27.24 11.43 1.12
N LEU A 252 26.63 12.25 1.98
CA LEU A 252 27.26 13.46 2.49
C LEU A 252 28.46 13.14 3.39
N VAL A 253 28.33 12.11 4.23
CA VAL A 253 29.43 11.59 5.05
C VAL A 253 30.54 11.03 4.15
N ALA A 254 30.19 10.20 3.16
CA ALA A 254 31.16 9.64 2.23
C ALA A 254 31.89 10.72 1.41
N ALA A 255 31.17 11.74 0.95
CA ALA A 255 31.71 12.89 0.23
C ALA A 255 32.75 13.64 1.07
N LYS A 256 32.43 13.91 2.35
CA LYS A 256 33.36 14.58 3.28
C LYS A 256 34.68 13.82 3.41
N THR A 257 34.60 12.50 3.60
CA THR A 257 35.79 11.64 3.72
C THR A 257 36.59 11.60 2.42
N ALA A 258 35.90 11.50 1.27
CA ALA A 258 36.55 11.41 -0.04
C ALA A 258 37.27 12.72 -0.42
N LEU A 259 36.64 13.88 -0.22
CA LEU A 259 37.24 15.19 -0.48
C LEU A 259 38.45 15.44 0.41
N ALA A 260 38.35 15.11 1.70
CA ALA A 260 39.48 15.23 2.63
C ALA A 260 40.66 14.34 2.22
N ALA A 261 40.40 13.11 1.80
CA ALA A 261 41.44 12.19 1.31
C ALA A 261 42.11 12.69 0.01
N ALA A 262 41.38 13.46 -0.80
CA ALA A 262 41.89 14.09 -2.01
C ALA A 262 42.57 15.46 -1.76
N GLY A 263 42.57 15.97 -0.52
CA GLY A 263 43.13 17.27 -0.18
C GLY A 263 42.30 18.46 -0.65
N ILE A 264 41.02 18.27 -0.93
CA ILE A 264 40.08 19.32 -1.39
C ILE A 264 39.30 19.86 -0.19
N GLN A 265 39.25 21.19 -0.04
CA GLN A 265 38.48 21.85 1.02
C GLN A 265 36.98 21.66 0.78
N SER A 266 36.28 21.01 1.72
CA SER A 266 34.85 20.71 1.60
C SER A 266 33.97 21.72 2.34
N HIS A 267 33.03 22.34 1.61
CA HIS A 267 31.96 23.17 2.15
C HIS A 267 30.63 22.42 2.01
N LEU A 268 30.34 21.55 2.99
CA LEU A 268 29.17 20.69 3.06
C LEU A 268 28.24 21.16 4.19
N PRO A 269 26.91 21.00 4.08
CA PRO A 269 26.00 21.25 5.19
C PRO A 269 26.31 20.32 6.37
N GLU A 270 26.08 20.79 7.61
CA GLU A 270 26.30 19.97 8.82
C GLU A 270 25.28 18.83 8.95
N SER A 271 24.08 19.03 8.42
CA SER A 271 23.00 18.05 8.37
C SER A 271 22.18 18.22 7.10
N VAL A 272 21.59 17.12 6.62
CA VAL A 272 20.68 17.16 5.48
C VAL A 272 19.34 17.78 5.91
N PRO A 273 18.85 18.85 5.24
CA PRO A 273 17.54 19.42 5.54
C PRO A 273 16.40 18.47 5.13
N ALA A 274 15.15 18.80 5.46
CA ALA A 274 14.01 18.01 5.00
C ALA A 274 13.88 18.07 3.46
N ILE A 275 14.24 16.98 2.79
CA ILE A 275 14.14 16.80 1.34
C ILE A 275 12.80 16.13 1.00
N ASP A 276 12.23 16.46 -0.15
CA ASP A 276 11.15 15.69 -0.75
C ASP A 276 11.54 14.20 -0.85
N PRO A 277 10.81 13.27 -0.21
CA PRO A 277 11.14 11.84 -0.25
C PRO A 277 11.26 11.28 -1.67
N ARG A 278 10.55 11.87 -2.65
CA ARG A 278 10.63 11.47 -4.07
C ARG A 278 11.99 11.79 -4.69
N GLN A 279 12.70 12.78 -4.16
CA GLN A 279 13.96 13.28 -4.68
C GLN A 279 15.18 12.72 -3.95
N GLN A 280 14.99 12.01 -2.83
CA GLN A 280 16.07 11.51 -1.99
C GLN A 280 17.06 10.62 -2.77
N GLY A 281 16.56 9.70 -3.58
CA GLY A 281 17.40 8.81 -4.39
C GLY A 281 18.22 9.56 -5.44
N VAL A 282 17.59 10.44 -6.23
CA VAL A 282 18.30 11.18 -7.29
C VAL A 282 19.31 12.16 -6.70
N PHE A 283 19.02 12.79 -5.56
CA PHE A 283 19.96 13.69 -4.89
C PHE A 283 21.20 12.97 -4.41
N ALA A 284 21.04 11.78 -3.82
CA ALA A 284 22.17 11.01 -3.34
C ALA A 284 23.08 10.55 -4.50
N TRP A 285 22.47 10.19 -5.64
CA TRP A 285 23.20 9.88 -6.87
C TRP A 285 23.97 11.07 -7.44
N VAL A 286 23.32 12.24 -7.53
CA VAL A 286 23.94 13.47 -8.04
C VAL A 286 25.08 13.92 -7.13
N LEU A 287 24.92 13.79 -5.81
CA LEU A 287 25.98 14.08 -4.83
C LEU A 287 27.19 13.17 -5.02
N ARG A 288 26.98 11.84 -5.10
CA ARG A 288 28.04 10.85 -5.28
C ARG A 288 28.85 11.10 -6.55
N GLU A 289 28.14 11.21 -7.67
CA GLU A 289 28.76 11.39 -8.98
C GLU A 289 29.40 12.78 -9.11
N GLY A 290 28.75 13.82 -8.57
CA GLY A 290 29.28 15.18 -8.52
C GLY A 290 30.62 15.24 -7.80
N VAL A 291 30.70 14.70 -6.59
CA VAL A 291 31.95 14.67 -5.80
C VAL A 291 33.01 13.80 -6.47
N THR A 292 32.61 12.67 -7.07
CA THR A 292 33.55 11.83 -7.83
C THR A 292 34.14 12.59 -9.01
N ASN A 293 33.33 13.37 -9.73
CA ASN A 293 33.79 14.20 -10.84
C ASN A 293 34.75 15.31 -10.39
N VAL A 294 34.48 15.96 -9.25
CA VAL A 294 35.41 16.93 -8.66
C VAL A 294 36.77 16.25 -8.41
N ILE A 295 36.78 15.14 -7.68
CA ILE A 295 38.02 14.45 -7.31
C ILE A 295 38.81 13.97 -8.54
N ARG A 296 38.12 13.46 -9.58
CA ARG A 296 38.79 12.87 -10.75
C ARG A 296 39.17 13.86 -11.84
N HIS A 297 38.41 14.95 -11.99
CA HIS A 297 38.43 15.73 -13.22
C HIS A 297 38.58 17.25 -13.05
N SER A 298 38.26 17.83 -11.89
CA SER A 298 38.21 19.30 -11.79
C SER A 298 39.58 19.95 -11.56
N GLY A 299 40.48 19.30 -10.83
CA GLY A 299 41.71 19.95 -10.33
C GLY A 299 41.41 21.10 -9.34
N ALA A 300 40.24 21.06 -8.70
CA ALA A 300 39.77 22.06 -7.74
C ALA A 300 40.55 22.02 -6.41
N THR A 301 40.57 23.16 -5.73
CA THR A 301 41.03 23.28 -4.34
C THR A 301 39.89 23.26 -3.34
N ALA A 302 38.67 23.61 -3.76
CA ALA A 302 37.49 23.61 -2.92
C ALA A 302 36.23 23.08 -3.65
N CYS A 303 35.33 22.49 -2.87
CA CYS A 303 34.05 21.97 -3.33
C CYS A 303 32.91 22.40 -2.40
N TRP A 304 31.83 22.92 -2.98
CA TRP A 304 30.62 23.35 -2.30
C TRP A 304 29.46 22.43 -2.62
N VAL A 305 28.75 21.99 -1.59
CA VAL A 305 27.49 21.25 -1.73
C VAL A 305 26.40 22.04 -1.02
N THR A 306 25.32 22.33 -1.73
CA THR A 306 24.11 22.94 -1.14
C THR A 306 22.91 22.04 -1.40
N ILE A 307 22.07 21.88 -0.38
CA ILE A 307 20.92 20.99 -0.38
C ILE A 307 19.73 21.78 0.17
N ASP A 308 18.63 21.76 -0.56
CA ASP A 308 17.33 22.33 -0.18
C ASP A 308 16.24 21.26 -0.32
N HIS A 309 15.00 21.58 0.05
CA HIS A 309 13.87 20.65 -0.03
C HIS A 309 13.68 20.04 -1.44
N ARG A 310 13.99 20.80 -2.50
CA ARG A 310 13.80 20.39 -3.91
C ARG A 310 15.00 20.61 -4.81
N SER A 311 16.16 20.95 -4.26
CA SER A 311 17.37 21.10 -5.07
C SER A 311 18.60 20.57 -4.37
N LEU A 312 19.53 20.04 -5.15
CA LEU A 312 20.88 19.75 -4.71
C LEU A 312 21.86 20.31 -5.74
N THR A 313 22.91 20.98 -5.26
CA THR A 313 23.97 21.56 -6.09
C THR A 313 25.32 21.07 -5.60
N VAL A 314 26.18 20.67 -6.53
CA VAL A 314 27.61 20.42 -6.30
C VAL A 314 28.38 21.37 -7.21
N ALA A 315 29.28 22.15 -6.63
CA ALA A 315 30.09 23.14 -7.34
C ALA A 315 31.56 23.07 -6.91
N ASP A 316 32.47 23.42 -7.81
CA ASP A 316 33.90 23.49 -7.53
C ASP A 316 34.56 24.77 -8.11
N ASP A 317 35.79 25.04 -7.69
CA ASP A 317 36.65 26.15 -8.15
C ASP A 317 37.73 25.72 -9.14
N GLY A 318 37.62 24.50 -9.69
CA GLY A 318 38.60 23.93 -10.59
C GLY A 318 38.44 24.38 -12.03
N ARG A 319 38.69 23.48 -12.97
CA ARG A 319 38.53 23.73 -14.40
C ARG A 319 37.06 23.56 -14.80
N GLY A 320 36.40 24.68 -15.06
CA GLY A 320 35.06 24.69 -15.64
C GLY A 320 35.05 24.24 -17.11
N PRO A 321 33.88 23.90 -17.65
CA PRO A 321 33.74 23.64 -19.07
C PRO A 321 34.01 24.93 -19.85
N GLY A 322 34.81 24.86 -20.92
CA GLY A 322 35.03 26.01 -21.82
C GLY A 322 33.69 26.58 -22.32
N ALA A 323 33.65 27.88 -22.63
CA ALA A 323 32.46 28.71 -22.87
C ALA A 323 31.49 28.25 -24.01
N THR A 324 31.61 27.03 -24.51
CA THR A 324 30.86 26.45 -25.63
C THR A 324 30.26 25.08 -25.30
N LEU A 325 29.72 24.88 -24.10
CA LEU A 325 28.78 23.78 -23.86
C LEU A 325 27.35 24.24 -24.12
N THR A 326 26.88 24.05 -25.36
CA THR A 326 25.44 23.98 -25.65
C THR A 326 24.91 22.63 -25.15
N ASP A 327 23.62 22.56 -24.82
CA ASP A 327 22.93 21.38 -24.24
C ASP A 327 23.17 20.05 -24.98
N ALA A 328 23.63 20.11 -26.23
CA ALA A 328 23.87 18.96 -27.11
C ALA A 328 25.27 18.31 -27.00
N ALA A 329 26.23 18.88 -26.25
CA ALA A 329 27.61 18.37 -26.22
C ALA A 329 28.09 18.08 -24.80
N VAL A 330 27.50 17.11 -24.09
CA VAL A 330 28.05 16.64 -22.80
C VAL A 330 28.85 15.35 -23.02
N PRO A 331 30.20 15.40 -22.96
CA PRO A 331 31.00 14.20 -23.06
C PRO A 331 30.99 13.45 -21.71
N GLY A 332 30.65 12.15 -21.75
CA GLY A 332 30.84 11.24 -20.61
C GLY A 332 29.62 10.37 -20.29
N ASN A 333 29.85 9.07 -20.12
CA ASN A 333 28.80 8.10 -19.75
C ASN A 333 28.11 8.42 -18.41
N GLY A 334 28.82 9.07 -17.47
CA GLY A 334 28.30 9.43 -16.14
C GLY A 334 27.20 10.50 -16.16
N LEU A 335 27.42 11.63 -16.85
CA LEU A 335 26.44 12.72 -16.94
C LEU A 335 25.20 12.33 -17.76
N ARG A 336 25.34 11.46 -18.77
CA ARG A 336 24.18 10.90 -19.49
C ARG A 336 23.31 10.06 -18.56
N GLY A 337 23.92 9.16 -17.79
CA GLY A 337 23.21 8.33 -16.82
C GLY A 337 22.53 9.16 -15.72
N LEU A 338 23.13 10.26 -15.28
CA LEU A 338 22.48 11.19 -14.35
C LEU A 338 21.26 11.88 -14.96
N ARG A 339 21.32 12.33 -16.22
CA ARG A 339 20.15 12.96 -16.88
C ARG A 339 18.98 11.99 -17.00
N GLU A 340 19.23 10.75 -17.41
CA GLU A 340 18.21 9.71 -17.53
C GLU A 340 17.55 9.42 -16.17
N ARG A 341 18.35 9.27 -15.11
CA ARG A 341 17.85 9.05 -13.74
C ARG A 341 17.08 10.25 -13.20
N SER A 342 17.55 11.47 -13.44
CA SER A 342 16.83 12.69 -13.05
C SER A 342 15.48 12.79 -13.75
N ALA A 343 15.42 12.53 -15.06
CA ALA A 343 14.16 12.52 -15.80
C ALA A 343 13.16 11.49 -15.26
N ALA A 344 13.63 10.28 -14.92
CA ALA A 344 12.79 9.24 -14.31
C ALA A 344 12.23 9.65 -12.92
N ALA A 345 12.94 10.51 -12.18
CA ALA A 345 12.53 11.07 -10.89
C ALA A 345 11.74 12.39 -11.01
N ALA A 346 11.31 12.78 -12.22
CA ALA A 346 10.70 14.07 -12.50
C ALA A 346 11.54 15.26 -11.99
N ALA A 347 12.86 15.15 -12.14
CA ALA A 347 13.84 16.16 -11.78
C ALA A 347 14.62 16.62 -13.01
N GLN A 348 15.00 17.89 -13.03
CA GLN A 348 15.83 18.48 -14.08
C GLN A 348 17.29 18.53 -13.62
N LEU A 349 18.19 17.97 -14.42
CA LEU A 349 19.63 18.11 -14.24
C LEU A 349 20.15 19.28 -15.09
N LEU A 350 20.82 20.22 -14.45
CA LEU A 350 21.49 21.36 -15.08
C LEU A 350 22.99 21.23 -14.85
N VAL A 351 23.77 21.50 -15.88
CA VAL A 351 25.23 21.47 -15.86
C VAL A 351 25.71 22.82 -16.36
N GLY A 352 26.69 23.42 -15.69
CA GLY A 352 27.18 24.74 -16.08
C GLY A 352 28.51 25.12 -15.46
N GLN A 353 28.90 26.37 -15.70
CA GLN A 353 30.03 26.98 -15.04
C GLN A 353 29.65 27.37 -13.62
N SER A 354 30.53 27.03 -12.69
CA SER A 354 30.41 27.39 -11.29
C SER A 354 30.62 28.89 -11.08
N PRO A 355 29.85 29.56 -10.20
CA PRO A 355 30.15 30.91 -9.73
C PRO A 355 31.55 31.05 -9.14
N GLN A 356 32.14 29.95 -8.67
CA GLN A 356 33.50 29.87 -8.14
C GLN A 356 34.56 29.65 -9.22
N GLY A 357 34.19 29.61 -10.51
CA GLY A 357 35.09 29.50 -11.65
C GLY A 357 35.22 28.09 -12.25
N GLY A 358 34.89 27.05 -11.49
CA GLY A 358 34.94 25.65 -11.92
C GLY A 358 33.66 25.10 -12.55
N PHE A 359 33.31 23.87 -12.23
CA PHE A 359 32.14 23.17 -12.77
C PHE A 359 31.00 23.15 -11.74
N GLN A 360 29.74 23.22 -12.22
CA GLN A 360 28.55 23.14 -11.39
C GLN A 360 27.56 22.12 -11.94
N LEU A 361 27.06 21.28 -11.03
CA LEU A 361 26.00 20.29 -11.25
C LEU A 361 24.82 20.62 -10.34
N VAL A 362 23.64 20.86 -10.91
CA VAL A 362 22.42 21.16 -10.16
C VAL A 362 21.34 20.16 -10.54
N VAL A 363 20.66 19.59 -9.56
CA VAL A 363 19.42 18.84 -9.76
C VAL A 363 18.27 19.54 -9.06
N ARG A 364 17.14 19.69 -9.76
CA ARG A 364 15.92 20.33 -9.24
C ARG A 364 14.72 19.43 -9.45
N GLY A 365 14.00 19.11 -8.38
CA GLY A 365 12.71 18.40 -8.46
C GLY A 365 11.62 19.28 -9.07
N ALA A 366 10.63 18.67 -9.73
CA ALA A 366 9.45 19.38 -10.23
C ALA A 366 8.65 20.07 -9.10
N ALA A 367 7.95 21.15 -9.47
CA ALA A 367 7.10 21.95 -8.57
C ALA A 367 5.86 21.18 -8.08
#